data_AF-A0A972Y565-F1
#
_entry.id   AF-A0A972Y565-F1
#
_cell.length_a   1.000
_cell.length_b   1.000
_cell.length_c   1.000
_cell.angle_alpha   90.00
_cell.angle_beta   90.00
_cell.angle_gamma   90.00
#
_symmetry.space_group_name_H-M   'P 1'
#
loop_
_entity.id
_entity.type
_entity.pdbx_description
1 polymer ?
#
loop_
_entity_poly.entity_id
_entity_poly.type
_entity_poly.pdbx_seq_one_letter_code
_entity_poly.pdbx_strand_id
1 'polypeptide(L)'
;MNWEQLLSLKRYGDTHKRLRIEQDEIRLGFEVDYDRIIFSEAFRSLQDKTQVVPLSQEDFVHTRLTHSLEVSVVGRSLGRLAGKEILKKHPHLKETLGYQAQDFGSIVAAAALAHDIGNPPFGHSGEKSIGAYFEKRNGVQFKSQLSEKEYHDLTHFEGNANGFNVLTNDNLGNPGGLRLSYATLGAFMKYPKESLPHKPTKHIADKKYGFFQTDREAFEDIAKELGLKQTRSGEHNSFSRHPLTYLVEAADDICYTIIDFEDTDSLKDLQTFAPKGLTAR
;
A
#
# COMPACT_ATOMS: atom_id res chain seq x y z
N MET A 1 7.08 -17.28 -8.53
CA MET A 1 6.82 -16.91 -7.13
C MET A 1 6.20 -18.11 -6.46
N ASN A 2 6.40 -18.27 -5.15
CA ASN A 2 5.98 -19.43 -4.37
C ASN A 2 5.21 -18.95 -3.12
N TRP A 3 4.06 -19.55 -2.81
CA TRP A 3 3.19 -19.10 -1.71
C TRP A 3 3.84 -19.19 -0.34
N GLU A 4 4.73 -20.15 -0.07
CA GLU A 4 5.45 -20.23 1.20
C GLU A 4 6.30 -18.98 1.45
N GLN A 5 6.97 -18.48 0.41
CA GLN A 5 7.78 -17.25 0.49
C GLN A 5 6.91 -16.00 0.51
N LEU A 6 5.85 -15.95 -0.31
CA LEU A 6 4.94 -14.82 -0.40
C LEU A 6 4.20 -14.55 0.92
N LEU A 7 4.00 -15.57 1.76
CA LEU A 7 3.35 -15.46 3.07
C LEU A 7 4.37 -15.26 4.21
N SER A 8 5.54 -14.69 3.92
CA SER A 8 6.59 -14.51 4.93
C SER A 8 6.15 -13.62 6.09
N LEU A 9 6.34 -14.16 7.30
CA LEU A 9 6.17 -13.47 8.57
C LEU A 9 7.40 -12.66 8.98
N LYS A 10 8.50 -12.68 8.18
CA LYS A 10 9.72 -11.90 8.45
C LYS A 10 9.37 -10.43 8.68
N ARG A 11 10.05 -9.81 9.63
CA ARG A 11 9.98 -8.39 9.94
C ARG A 11 11.38 -7.80 9.86
N TYR A 12 11.45 -6.47 9.75
CA TYR A 12 12.72 -5.76 9.80
C TYR A 12 13.52 -6.14 11.06
N GLY A 13 14.81 -6.45 10.85
CA GLY A 13 15.76 -6.85 11.87
C GLY A 13 15.73 -8.33 12.28
N ASP A 14 14.84 -9.15 11.72
CA ASP A 14 14.83 -10.59 12.01
C ASP A 14 16.05 -11.29 11.40
N THR A 15 16.77 -12.05 12.22
CA THR A 15 17.92 -12.88 11.81
C THR A 15 17.53 -14.35 11.54
N HIS A 16 16.32 -14.74 11.91
CA HIS A 16 15.80 -16.10 11.77
C HIS A 16 14.43 -16.11 11.09
N LYS A 17 14.15 -17.16 10.32
CA LYS A 17 12.86 -17.34 9.66
C LYS A 17 11.77 -17.56 10.71
N ARG A 18 10.69 -16.81 10.63
CA ARG A 18 9.48 -17.03 11.44
C ARG A 18 8.59 -18.06 10.75
N LEU A 19 8.35 -19.19 11.41
CA LEU A 19 7.47 -20.23 10.87
C LEU A 19 6.02 -19.96 11.29
N ARG A 20 5.08 -20.09 10.34
CA ARG A 20 3.65 -19.88 10.62
C ARG A 20 3.11 -20.85 11.66
N ILE A 21 3.53 -22.12 11.62
CA ILE A 21 3.11 -23.17 12.56
C ILE A 21 3.56 -22.91 14.01
N GLU A 22 4.58 -22.07 14.21
CA GLU A 22 5.10 -21.70 15.53
C GLU A 22 4.49 -20.40 16.07
N GLN A 23 3.64 -19.73 15.30
CA GLN A 23 2.98 -18.51 15.75
C GLN A 23 1.89 -18.83 16.79
N ASP A 24 1.75 -17.94 17.76
CA ASP A 24 0.60 -17.91 18.65
C ASP A 24 -0.65 -17.46 17.86
N GLU A 25 -1.71 -18.25 17.86
CA GLU A 25 -2.96 -17.94 17.16
C GLU A 25 -3.64 -16.66 17.71
N ILE A 26 -3.43 -16.30 18.98
CA ILE A 26 -3.97 -15.07 19.58
C ILE A 26 -3.16 -13.84 19.17
N ARG A 27 -1.87 -14.01 18.88
CA ARG A 27 -0.93 -12.95 18.53
C ARG A 27 -0.28 -13.19 17.17
N LEU A 28 -1.06 -13.68 16.23
CA LEU A 28 -0.59 -14.02 14.89
C LEU A 28 -0.02 -12.78 14.21
N GLY A 29 1.17 -12.90 13.62
CA GLY A 29 1.88 -11.76 13.04
C GLY A 29 1.05 -10.91 12.07
N PHE A 30 0.19 -11.51 11.25
CA PHE A 30 -0.64 -10.76 10.31
C PHE A 30 -1.74 -9.94 10.97
N GLU A 31 -2.33 -10.41 12.08
CA GLU A 31 -3.29 -9.60 12.86
C GLU A 31 -2.56 -8.52 13.66
N VAL A 32 -1.36 -8.82 14.16
CA VAL A 32 -0.50 -7.81 14.83
C VAL A 32 -0.13 -6.67 13.87
N ASP A 33 0.01 -6.92 12.58
CA ASP A 33 0.23 -5.86 11.58
C ASP A 33 -0.95 -4.88 11.54
N TYR A 34 -2.18 -5.40 11.51
CA TYR A 34 -3.39 -4.60 11.53
C TYR A 34 -3.44 -3.73 12.78
N ASP A 35 -3.20 -4.31 13.96
CA ASP A 35 -3.17 -3.57 15.23
C ASP A 35 -2.14 -2.43 15.21
N ARG A 36 -0.91 -2.71 14.74
CA ARG A 36 0.15 -1.70 14.67
C ARG A 36 -0.21 -0.52 13.77
N ILE A 37 -0.90 -0.79 12.66
CA ILE A 37 -1.38 0.26 11.75
C ILE A 37 -2.46 1.07 12.45
N ILE A 38 -3.50 0.41 13.02
CA ILE A 38 -4.60 1.08 13.73
C ILE A 38 -4.09 2.02 14.82
N PHE A 39 -3.13 1.57 15.62
CA PHE A 39 -2.59 2.36 16.72
C PHE A 39 -1.49 3.35 16.30
N SER A 40 -1.10 3.42 15.03
CA SER A 40 -0.08 4.37 14.57
C SER A 40 -0.61 5.81 14.53
N GLU A 41 0.25 6.78 14.81
CA GLU A 41 -0.07 8.21 14.66
C GLU A 41 -0.42 8.54 13.19
N ALA A 42 0.32 7.97 12.25
CA ALA A 42 0.09 8.17 10.83
C ALA A 42 -1.31 7.73 10.39
N PHE A 43 -1.81 6.60 10.90
CA PHE A 43 -3.18 6.17 10.61
C PHE A 43 -4.23 7.09 11.26
N ARG A 44 -4.04 7.49 12.52
CA ARG A 44 -4.96 8.45 13.19
C ARG A 44 -5.03 9.78 12.45
N SER A 45 -3.92 10.24 11.86
CA SER A 45 -3.89 11.47 11.07
C SER A 45 -4.79 11.45 9.83
N LEU A 46 -5.23 10.27 9.37
CA LEU A 46 -6.17 10.16 8.26
C LEU A 46 -7.56 10.71 8.60
N GLN A 47 -7.90 10.82 9.90
CA GLN A 47 -9.17 11.41 10.34
C GLN A 47 -9.32 12.86 9.85
N ASP A 48 -8.22 13.61 9.80
CA ASP A 48 -8.20 15.02 9.41
C ASP A 48 -7.88 15.22 7.92
N LYS A 49 -7.86 14.14 7.12
CA LYS A 49 -7.60 14.21 5.67
C LYS A 49 -8.86 13.84 4.88
N THR A 50 -9.33 14.79 4.07
CA THR A 50 -10.47 14.59 3.17
C THR A 50 -10.12 13.75 1.95
N GLN A 51 -11.09 13.01 1.42
CA GLN A 51 -10.91 12.14 0.26
C GLN A 51 -11.20 12.89 -1.06
N VAL A 52 -12.32 13.61 -1.16
CA VAL A 52 -12.74 14.36 -2.37
C VAL A 52 -13.55 15.62 -2.05
N VAL A 53 -14.51 15.51 -1.12
CA VAL A 53 -15.43 16.60 -0.76
C VAL A 53 -14.84 17.43 0.40
N PRO A 54 -14.92 18.77 0.39
CA PRO A 54 -14.55 19.58 1.55
C PRO A 54 -15.38 19.15 2.76
N LEU A 55 -14.80 19.14 3.96
CA LEU A 55 -15.53 18.87 5.20
C LEU A 55 -16.77 19.79 5.27
N SER A 56 -17.96 19.22 5.05
CA SER A 56 -19.21 19.90 5.33
C SER A 56 -19.46 19.82 6.83
N GLN A 57 -19.97 20.88 7.45
CA GLN A 57 -20.32 20.87 8.87
C GLN A 57 -21.63 20.13 9.16
N GLU A 58 -22.41 19.78 8.12
CA GLU A 58 -23.81 19.37 8.30
C GLU A 58 -24.10 17.92 7.88
N ASP A 59 -23.25 17.26 7.08
CA ASP A 59 -23.44 15.86 6.66
C ASP A 59 -22.18 14.99 6.88
N PHE A 60 -22.40 13.69 7.13
CA PHE A 60 -21.34 12.67 7.26
C PHE A 60 -20.60 12.50 5.93
N VAL A 61 -19.53 13.26 5.72
CA VAL A 61 -18.61 13.07 4.60
C VAL A 61 -17.53 12.08 4.99
N HIS A 62 -17.26 11.08 4.15
CA HIS A 62 -16.20 10.11 4.41
C HIS A 62 -14.83 10.81 4.48
N THR A 63 -14.08 10.50 5.54
CA THR A 63 -12.67 10.86 5.67
C THR A 63 -11.82 9.75 5.06
N ARG A 64 -10.54 10.02 4.79
CA ARG A 64 -9.62 8.95 4.37
C ARG A 64 -9.50 7.84 5.40
N LEU A 65 -9.73 8.13 6.69
CA LEU A 65 -9.77 7.12 7.74
C LEU A 65 -10.96 6.17 7.59
N THR A 66 -12.17 6.69 7.42
CA THR A 66 -13.37 5.85 7.31
C THR A 66 -13.35 5.01 6.03
N HIS A 67 -12.93 5.59 4.90
CA HIS A 67 -12.68 4.84 3.67
C HIS A 67 -11.66 3.73 3.88
N SER A 68 -10.51 4.02 4.50
CA SER A 68 -9.49 3.00 4.73
C SER A 68 -10.00 1.86 5.62
N LEU A 69 -10.89 2.14 6.58
CA LEU A 69 -11.55 1.11 7.39
C LEU A 69 -12.47 0.24 6.52
N GLU A 70 -13.29 0.82 5.67
CA GLU A 70 -14.22 0.09 4.78
C GLU A 70 -13.47 -0.77 3.75
N VAL A 71 -12.45 -0.19 3.10
CA VAL A 71 -11.54 -0.91 2.20
C VAL A 71 -10.87 -2.07 2.92
N SER A 72 -10.48 -1.90 4.18
CA SER A 72 -9.89 -2.99 4.97
C SER A 72 -10.88 -4.14 5.24
N VAL A 73 -12.17 -3.83 5.43
CA VAL A 73 -13.22 -4.83 5.66
C VAL A 73 -13.50 -5.61 4.38
N VAL A 74 -13.65 -4.92 3.25
CA VAL A 74 -13.80 -5.55 1.93
C VAL A 74 -12.56 -6.38 1.60
N GLY A 75 -11.36 -5.83 1.81
CA GLY A 75 -10.09 -6.51 1.62
C GLY A 75 -9.97 -7.78 2.46
N ARG A 76 -10.39 -7.75 3.74
CA ARG A 76 -10.42 -8.93 4.62
C ARG A 76 -11.28 -10.05 4.02
N SER A 77 -12.44 -9.69 3.49
CA SER A 77 -13.36 -10.65 2.85
C SER A 77 -12.75 -11.26 1.58
N LEU A 78 -12.22 -10.43 0.68
CA LEU A 78 -11.55 -10.87 -0.53
C LEU A 78 -10.35 -11.78 -0.24
N GLY A 79 -9.52 -11.40 0.74
CA GLY A 79 -8.38 -12.19 1.19
C GLY A 79 -8.79 -13.57 1.72
N ARG A 80 -9.85 -13.65 2.53
CA ARG A 80 -10.39 -14.94 3.03
C ARG A 80 -10.92 -15.82 1.91
N LEU A 81 -11.64 -15.26 0.96
CA LEU A 81 -12.17 -15.97 -0.20
C LEU A 81 -11.03 -16.53 -1.06
N ALA A 82 -10.05 -15.70 -1.40
CA ALA A 82 -8.88 -16.12 -2.15
C ALA A 82 -8.06 -17.17 -1.38
N GLY A 83 -7.81 -16.94 -0.09
CA GLY A 83 -7.09 -17.87 0.79
C GLY A 83 -7.71 -19.25 0.82
N LYS A 84 -9.05 -19.34 0.90
CA LYS A 84 -9.77 -20.62 0.83
C LYS A 84 -9.46 -21.39 -0.46
N GLU A 85 -9.50 -20.72 -1.61
CA GLU A 85 -9.24 -21.36 -2.91
C GLU A 85 -7.74 -21.67 -3.11
N ILE A 86 -6.85 -20.80 -2.61
CA ILE A 86 -5.40 -21.03 -2.64
C ILE A 86 -5.03 -22.26 -1.81
N LEU A 87 -5.57 -22.39 -0.60
CA LEU A 87 -5.29 -23.54 0.27
C LEU A 87 -5.85 -24.86 -0.30
N LYS A 88 -6.99 -24.83 -1.01
CA LYS A 88 -7.48 -26.01 -1.74
C LYS A 88 -6.53 -26.41 -2.87
N LYS A 89 -5.98 -25.44 -3.60
CA LYS A 89 -5.04 -25.69 -4.71
C LYS A 89 -3.64 -26.09 -4.21
N HIS A 90 -3.27 -25.67 -3.01
CA HIS A 90 -1.97 -25.90 -2.40
C HIS A 90 -2.12 -26.44 -0.96
N PRO A 91 -2.57 -27.71 -0.78
CA PRO A 91 -2.90 -28.25 0.54
C PRO A 91 -1.76 -28.23 1.55
N HIS A 92 -0.51 -28.41 1.09
CA HIS A 92 0.70 -28.36 1.93
C HIS A 92 0.84 -27.04 2.72
N LEU A 93 0.33 -25.91 2.21
CA LEU A 93 0.35 -24.63 2.95
C LEU A 93 -0.44 -24.74 4.25
N LYS A 94 -1.56 -25.46 4.26
CA LYS A 94 -2.37 -25.70 5.45
C LYS A 94 -1.86 -26.88 6.26
N GLU A 95 -1.69 -28.03 5.59
CA GLU A 95 -1.41 -29.31 6.25
C GLU A 95 -0.01 -29.38 6.86
N THR A 96 0.96 -28.72 6.24
CA THR A 96 2.37 -28.76 6.66
C THR A 96 2.81 -27.45 7.30
N LEU A 97 2.43 -26.31 6.73
CA LEU A 97 2.91 -25.00 7.17
C LEU A 97 1.94 -24.28 8.12
N GLY A 98 0.71 -24.78 8.29
CA GLY A 98 -0.27 -24.25 9.25
C GLY A 98 -1.06 -23.03 8.79
N TYR A 99 -0.90 -22.57 7.54
CA TYR A 99 -1.63 -21.40 7.05
C TYR A 99 -3.14 -21.64 7.01
N GLN A 100 -3.90 -20.61 7.40
CA GLN A 100 -5.36 -20.59 7.37
C GLN A 100 -5.87 -19.54 6.39
N ALA A 101 -7.13 -19.68 5.94
CA ALA A 101 -7.73 -18.69 5.03
C ALA A 101 -7.81 -17.30 5.67
N GLN A 102 -7.93 -17.25 7.00
CA GLN A 102 -7.92 -16.03 7.81
C GLN A 102 -6.63 -15.24 7.61
N ASP A 103 -5.47 -15.90 7.55
CA ASP A 103 -4.16 -15.27 7.39
C ASP A 103 -4.09 -14.37 6.14
N PHE A 104 -4.63 -14.87 5.01
CA PHE A 104 -4.74 -14.10 3.76
C PHE A 104 -5.66 -12.89 3.93
N GLY A 105 -6.77 -13.06 4.65
CA GLY A 105 -7.65 -11.97 5.03
C GLY A 105 -6.94 -10.91 5.86
N SER A 106 -6.16 -11.31 6.86
CA SER A 106 -5.43 -10.40 7.75
C SER A 106 -4.36 -9.61 6.99
N ILE A 107 -3.61 -10.26 6.09
CA ILE A 107 -2.60 -9.59 5.23
C ILE A 107 -3.27 -8.55 4.34
N VAL A 108 -4.32 -8.93 3.61
CA VAL A 108 -5.01 -8.02 2.69
C VAL A 108 -5.67 -6.89 3.46
N ALA A 109 -6.30 -7.17 4.61
CA ALA A 109 -6.92 -6.16 5.47
C ALA A 109 -5.90 -5.14 5.99
N ALA A 110 -4.75 -5.60 6.49
CA ALA A 110 -3.70 -4.71 7.00
C ALA A 110 -3.12 -3.83 5.87
N ALA A 111 -2.81 -4.41 4.72
CA ALA A 111 -2.31 -3.65 3.56
C ALA A 111 -3.35 -2.64 3.04
N ALA A 112 -4.62 -3.05 2.97
CA ALA A 112 -5.74 -2.18 2.62
C ALA A 112 -5.94 -1.04 3.62
N LEU A 113 -5.86 -1.32 4.92
CA LEU A 113 -5.99 -0.29 5.96
C LEU A 113 -4.91 0.80 5.83
N ALA A 114 -3.69 0.41 5.42
CA ALA A 114 -2.59 1.34 5.26
C ALA A 114 -2.51 2.00 3.87
N HIS A 115 -3.34 1.61 2.88
CA HIS A 115 -3.13 1.99 1.47
C HIS A 115 -3.02 3.51 1.25
N ASP A 116 -3.75 4.29 2.04
CA ASP A 116 -3.85 5.74 1.94
C ASP A 116 -2.97 6.51 2.94
N ILE A 117 -2.18 5.80 3.77
CA ILE A 117 -1.45 6.37 4.91
C ILE A 117 -0.43 7.44 4.51
N GLY A 118 0.17 7.28 3.32
CA GLY A 118 1.22 8.15 2.80
C GLY A 118 0.74 9.36 2.03
N ASN A 119 -0.56 9.50 1.80
CA ASN A 119 -1.05 10.61 1.00
C ASN A 119 -0.91 11.96 1.73
N PRO A 120 -0.44 13.01 1.03
CA PRO A 120 -0.29 14.33 1.62
C PRO A 120 -1.67 15.00 1.83
N PRO A 121 -1.74 16.08 2.63
CA PRO A 121 -2.92 16.94 2.66
C PRO A 121 -3.33 17.34 1.23
N PHE A 122 -4.64 17.44 0.98
CA PHE A 122 -5.21 17.75 -0.34
C PHE A 122 -4.90 16.72 -1.45
N GLY A 123 -4.48 15.50 -1.09
CA GLY A 123 -4.31 14.38 -2.03
C GLY A 123 -3.41 14.72 -3.23
N HIS A 124 -3.89 14.43 -4.45
CA HIS A 124 -3.16 14.69 -5.68
C HIS A 124 -2.73 16.16 -5.87
N SER A 125 -3.50 17.12 -5.33
CA SER A 125 -3.12 18.54 -5.36
C SER A 125 -1.92 18.82 -4.44
N GLY A 126 -1.86 18.14 -3.29
CA GLY A 126 -0.71 18.16 -2.39
C GLY A 126 0.53 17.58 -3.05
N GLU A 127 0.41 16.40 -3.67
CA GLU A 127 1.52 15.76 -4.42
C GLU A 127 2.10 16.70 -5.48
N LYS A 128 1.24 17.30 -6.31
CA LYS A 128 1.64 18.27 -7.34
C LYS A 128 2.30 19.52 -6.75
N SER A 129 1.82 19.98 -5.60
CA SER A 129 2.36 21.18 -4.94
C SER A 129 3.76 20.93 -4.40
N ILE A 130 3.99 19.76 -3.78
CA ILE A 130 5.32 19.33 -3.34
C ILE A 130 6.26 19.24 -4.53
N GLY A 131 5.84 18.54 -5.60
CA GLY A 131 6.65 18.42 -6.82
C GLY A 131 7.00 19.77 -7.45
N ALA A 132 6.02 20.67 -7.57
CA ALA A 132 6.22 22.01 -8.12
C ALA A 132 7.15 22.89 -7.28
N TYR A 133 7.18 22.70 -5.95
CA TYR A 133 8.12 23.41 -5.08
C TYR A 133 9.57 23.01 -5.41
N PHE A 134 9.84 21.71 -5.56
CA PHE A 134 11.17 21.22 -5.94
C PHE A 134 11.54 21.59 -7.37
N GLU A 135 10.58 21.59 -8.31
CA GLU A 135 10.85 21.90 -9.71
C GLU A 135 11.03 23.40 -10.02
N LYS A 136 10.31 24.30 -9.34
CA LYS A 136 10.14 25.71 -9.77
C LYS A 136 10.32 26.76 -8.68
N ARG A 137 10.58 26.37 -7.43
CA ARG A 137 10.73 27.30 -6.29
C ARG A 137 12.10 27.09 -5.64
N ASN A 138 12.19 27.36 -4.34
CA ASN A 138 13.42 27.23 -3.58
C ASN A 138 13.98 25.80 -3.62
N GLY A 139 13.18 24.78 -3.91
CA GLY A 139 13.71 23.42 -4.01
C GLY A 139 14.64 23.16 -5.20
N VAL A 140 14.66 24.04 -6.21
CA VAL A 140 15.59 23.94 -7.36
C VAL A 140 17.05 23.95 -6.93
N GLN A 141 17.36 24.61 -5.82
CA GLN A 141 18.73 24.70 -5.27
C GLN A 141 19.31 23.33 -4.87
N PHE A 142 18.46 22.33 -4.65
CA PHE A 142 18.88 20.98 -4.27
C PHE A 142 19.20 20.10 -5.49
N LYS A 143 18.84 20.52 -6.71
CA LYS A 143 19.04 19.72 -7.93
C LYS A 143 20.50 19.34 -8.17
N SER A 144 21.43 20.24 -7.88
CA SER A 144 22.87 20.00 -8.05
C SER A 144 23.50 19.19 -6.91
N GLN A 145 22.75 18.93 -5.83
CA GLN A 145 23.23 18.23 -4.64
C GLN A 145 22.74 16.77 -4.57
N LEU A 146 21.80 16.40 -5.44
CA LEU A 146 21.12 15.12 -5.44
C LEU A 146 21.37 14.39 -6.76
N SER A 147 21.35 13.07 -6.71
CA SER A 147 21.30 12.26 -7.93
C SER A 147 19.99 12.51 -8.70
N GLU A 148 19.98 12.12 -9.98
CA GLU A 148 18.79 12.25 -10.82
C GLU A 148 17.57 11.55 -10.20
N LYS A 149 17.75 10.35 -9.65
CA LYS A 149 16.67 9.56 -9.03
C LYS A 149 16.15 10.22 -7.75
N GLU A 150 17.05 10.67 -6.87
CA GLU A 150 16.66 11.34 -5.62
C GLU A 150 15.92 12.65 -5.90
N TYR A 151 16.39 13.44 -6.87
CA TYR A 151 15.68 14.66 -7.26
C TYR A 151 14.34 14.35 -7.95
N HIS A 152 14.25 13.25 -8.70
CA HIS A 152 13.01 12.81 -9.31
C HIS A 152 11.96 12.38 -8.27
N ASP A 153 12.37 11.71 -7.18
CA ASP A 153 11.47 11.41 -6.05
C ASP A 153 10.82 12.67 -5.47
N LEU A 154 11.61 13.74 -5.29
CA LEU A 154 11.12 15.01 -4.75
C LEU A 154 10.19 15.76 -5.71
N THR A 155 10.54 15.79 -6.99
CA THR A 155 9.76 16.50 -8.03
C THR A 155 8.51 15.75 -8.47
N HIS A 156 8.47 14.42 -8.29
CA HIS A 156 7.36 13.55 -8.63
C HIS A 156 6.84 12.82 -7.40
N PHE A 157 6.73 13.52 -6.27
CA PHE A 157 6.28 12.95 -5.01
C PHE A 157 5.00 12.11 -5.18
N GLU A 158 4.98 10.92 -4.57
CA GLU A 158 3.92 9.93 -4.76
C GLU A 158 3.48 9.34 -3.42
N GLY A 159 2.17 9.34 -3.16
CA GLY A 159 1.60 8.92 -1.89
C GLY A 159 1.79 7.45 -1.52
N ASN A 160 1.83 6.52 -2.48
CA ASN A 160 2.13 5.10 -2.20
C ASN A 160 3.60 4.94 -1.82
N ALA A 161 4.52 5.65 -2.49
CA ALA A 161 5.93 5.67 -2.13
C ALA A 161 6.17 6.24 -0.74
N ASN A 162 5.50 7.36 -0.42
CA ASN A 162 5.53 7.91 0.93
C ASN A 162 4.84 7.01 1.96
N GLY A 163 3.81 6.27 1.55
CA GLY A 163 3.14 5.32 2.43
C GLY A 163 4.08 4.18 2.81
N PHE A 164 4.85 3.67 1.84
CA PHE A 164 5.89 2.69 2.14
C PHE A 164 6.92 3.27 3.12
N ASN A 165 7.44 4.48 2.85
CA ASN A 165 8.35 5.16 3.75
C ASN A 165 7.77 5.26 5.17
N VAL A 166 6.55 5.77 5.35
CA VAL A 166 5.91 5.90 6.67
C VAL A 166 5.83 4.56 7.42
N LEU A 167 5.57 3.45 6.72
CA LEU A 167 5.46 2.13 7.33
C LEU A 167 6.83 1.54 7.71
N THR A 168 7.90 1.91 7.00
CA THR A 168 9.24 1.30 7.14
C THR A 168 10.31 2.24 7.67
N ASN A 169 10.02 3.53 7.86
CA ASN A 169 11.01 4.56 8.12
C ASN A 169 11.87 4.20 9.34
N ASP A 170 13.18 4.08 9.10
CA ASP A 170 14.16 3.64 10.07
C ASP A 170 14.74 4.85 10.81
N ASN A 171 14.03 5.30 11.86
CA ASN A 171 14.41 6.46 12.65
C ASN A 171 15.00 6.06 14.01
N LEU A 172 15.86 6.93 14.56
CA LEU A 172 16.41 6.77 15.90
C LEU A 172 15.29 6.64 16.93
N GLY A 173 15.23 5.49 17.62
CA GLY A 173 14.17 5.18 18.60
C GLY A 173 12.97 4.41 18.05
N ASN A 174 12.85 4.25 16.73
CA ASN A 174 11.85 3.38 16.10
C ASN A 174 12.42 2.66 14.86
N PRO A 175 13.40 1.75 15.04
CA PRO A 175 14.06 1.14 13.91
C PRO A 175 13.13 0.22 13.11
N GLY A 176 13.12 0.38 11.79
CA GLY A 176 12.24 -0.33 10.85
C GLY A 176 10.76 0.05 10.90
N GLY A 177 10.44 1.24 11.43
CA GLY A 177 9.08 1.78 11.44
C GLY A 177 8.07 0.92 12.20
N LEU A 178 6.96 0.56 11.57
CA LEU A 178 5.96 -0.34 12.18
C LEU A 178 6.40 -1.81 12.17
N ARG A 179 7.52 -2.13 11.50
CA ARG A 179 8.10 -3.47 11.39
C ARG A 179 7.06 -4.52 11.00
N LEU A 180 6.20 -4.20 10.03
CA LEU A 180 5.13 -5.08 9.55
C LEU A 180 5.70 -6.38 8.95
N SER A 181 4.89 -7.43 8.85
CA SER A 181 5.32 -8.64 8.13
C SER A 181 5.59 -8.33 6.67
N TYR A 182 6.56 -9.02 6.08
CA TYR A 182 6.95 -8.79 4.71
C TYR A 182 5.83 -9.14 3.74
N ALA A 183 4.98 -10.13 4.05
CA ALA A 183 3.77 -10.41 3.27
C ALA A 183 2.83 -9.20 3.20
N THR A 184 2.62 -8.50 4.32
CA THR A 184 1.80 -7.27 4.38
C THR A 184 2.44 -6.13 3.58
N LEU A 185 3.76 -5.90 3.72
CA LEU A 185 4.46 -4.87 2.94
C LEU A 185 4.47 -5.18 1.44
N GLY A 186 4.61 -6.45 1.07
CA GLY A 186 4.48 -6.92 -0.30
C GLY A 186 3.09 -6.67 -0.88
N ALA A 187 2.04 -7.02 -0.12
CA ALA A 187 0.65 -6.76 -0.50
C ALA A 187 0.34 -5.25 -0.63
N PHE A 188 0.89 -4.43 0.27
CA PHE A 188 0.79 -2.97 0.22
C PHE A 188 1.43 -2.37 -1.04
N MET A 189 2.52 -2.96 -1.55
CA MET A 189 3.31 -2.40 -2.65
C MET A 189 2.58 -2.46 -4.02
N LYS A 190 1.77 -1.42 -4.30
CA LYS A 190 1.02 -1.26 -5.57
C LYS A 190 1.94 -1.18 -6.78
N TYR A 191 3.05 -0.45 -6.65
CA TYR A 191 4.00 -0.13 -7.73
C TYR A 191 5.44 -0.52 -7.32
N PRO A 192 5.84 -1.80 -7.42
CA PRO A 192 7.14 -2.28 -6.94
C PRO A 192 8.30 -1.87 -7.87
N LYS A 193 8.54 -0.57 -8.02
CA LYS A 193 9.60 0.03 -8.83
C LYS A 193 10.05 1.37 -8.27
N GLU A 194 11.27 1.76 -8.66
CA GLU A 194 11.81 3.10 -8.46
C GLU A 194 11.06 4.15 -9.28
N SER A 195 11.24 5.43 -8.93
CA SER A 195 10.62 6.56 -9.63
C SER A 195 11.09 6.71 -11.07
N LEU A 196 12.35 6.30 -11.35
CA LEU A 196 12.90 6.22 -12.69
C LEU A 196 13.10 4.76 -13.15
N PRO A 197 12.88 4.46 -14.45
CA PRO A 197 12.34 5.38 -15.46
C PRO A 197 10.86 5.70 -15.20
N HIS A 198 10.47 6.94 -15.51
CA HIS A 198 9.10 7.42 -15.33
C HIS A 198 8.19 6.86 -16.43
N LYS A 199 7.15 6.11 -16.06
CA LYS A 199 6.14 5.52 -16.98
C LYS A 199 6.73 4.91 -18.28
N PRO A 200 7.67 3.98 -18.17
CA PRO A 200 8.40 3.43 -19.33
C PRO A 200 7.54 2.51 -20.20
N THR A 201 6.44 1.97 -19.66
CA THR A 201 5.49 1.14 -20.40
C THR A 201 4.05 1.54 -20.04
N LYS A 202 3.08 1.02 -20.81
CA LYS A 202 1.65 1.18 -20.54
C LYS A 202 1.12 0.21 -19.47
N HIS A 203 1.96 -0.68 -18.92
CA HIS A 203 1.54 -1.65 -17.93
C HIS A 203 1.15 -0.95 -16.62
N ILE A 204 0.12 -1.45 -15.91
CA ILE A 204 -0.41 -0.79 -14.71
C ILE A 204 0.64 -0.59 -13.61
N ALA A 205 1.53 -1.58 -13.44
CA ALA A 205 2.64 -1.52 -12.49
C ALA A 205 3.64 -0.38 -12.77
N ASP A 206 3.64 0.16 -14.00
CA ASP A 206 4.52 1.25 -14.44
C ASP A 206 3.87 2.63 -14.41
N LYS A 207 2.58 2.70 -14.07
CA LYS A 207 1.81 3.95 -14.03
C LYS A 207 2.39 4.97 -13.05
N LYS A 208 2.91 4.50 -11.92
CA LYS A 208 3.55 5.29 -10.86
C LYS A 208 4.78 4.52 -10.33
N TYR A 209 5.24 4.83 -9.12
CA TYR A 209 6.30 4.12 -8.40
C TYR A 209 5.91 4.01 -6.92
N GLY A 210 6.58 3.13 -6.17
CA GLY A 210 6.07 2.71 -4.86
C GLY A 210 7.08 2.75 -3.72
N PHE A 211 8.32 3.17 -3.97
CA PHE A 211 9.31 3.43 -2.93
C PHE A 211 10.28 4.51 -3.39
N PHE A 212 10.75 5.32 -2.44
CA PHE A 212 11.80 6.31 -2.67
C PHE A 212 13.18 5.66 -2.67
N GLN A 213 14.18 6.40 -3.12
CA GLN A 213 15.58 5.98 -3.07
C GLN A 213 16.05 5.68 -1.63
N THR A 214 15.51 6.38 -0.63
CA THR A 214 15.78 6.12 0.79
C THR A 214 15.28 4.76 1.26
N ASP A 215 14.23 4.23 0.62
CA ASP A 215 13.60 2.95 1.01
C ASP A 215 13.98 1.80 0.07
N ARG A 216 14.89 2.05 -0.88
CA ARG A 216 15.30 1.08 -1.91
C ARG A 216 15.82 -0.21 -1.28
N GLU A 217 16.76 -0.12 -0.35
CA GLU A 217 17.37 -1.31 0.28
C GLU A 217 16.34 -2.10 1.10
N ALA A 218 15.45 -1.41 1.80
CA ALA A 218 14.37 -2.03 2.54
C ALA A 218 13.44 -2.81 1.61
N PHE A 219 13.06 -2.24 0.46
CA PHE A 219 12.23 -2.94 -0.50
C PHE A 219 12.96 -4.08 -1.23
N GLU A 220 14.26 -3.94 -1.51
CA GLU A 220 15.06 -5.03 -2.07
C GLU A 220 15.10 -6.26 -1.14
N ASP A 221 15.27 -6.06 0.18
CA ASP A 221 15.23 -7.16 1.16
C ASP A 221 13.85 -7.83 1.20
N ILE A 222 12.77 -7.03 1.17
CA ILE A 222 11.39 -7.54 1.10
C ILE A 222 11.16 -8.33 -0.18
N ALA A 223 11.54 -7.78 -1.34
CA ALA A 223 11.38 -8.43 -2.63
C ALA A 223 12.14 -9.76 -2.70
N LYS A 224 13.35 -9.80 -2.13
CA LYS A 224 14.18 -11.01 -2.05
C LYS A 224 13.54 -12.09 -1.17
N GLU A 225 13.09 -11.74 0.03
CA GLU A 225 12.42 -12.66 0.95
C GLU A 225 11.15 -13.26 0.33
N LEU A 226 10.32 -12.42 -0.28
CA LEU A 226 9.05 -12.82 -0.90
C LEU A 226 9.26 -13.55 -2.24
N GLY A 227 10.49 -13.58 -2.77
CA GLY A 227 10.80 -14.16 -4.08
C GLY A 227 10.11 -13.43 -5.24
N LEU A 228 9.94 -12.12 -5.14
CA LEU A 228 9.38 -11.29 -6.22
C LEU A 228 10.36 -11.28 -7.39
N LYS A 229 9.85 -11.57 -8.59
CA LYS A 229 10.69 -11.61 -9.79
C LYS A 229 11.06 -10.19 -10.22
N GLN A 230 12.34 -9.90 -10.36
CA GLN A 230 12.79 -8.66 -10.99
C GLN A 230 12.27 -8.58 -12.44
N THR A 231 11.70 -7.44 -12.82
CA THR A 231 11.05 -7.25 -14.13
C THR A 231 11.87 -6.42 -15.10
N ARG A 232 12.95 -5.79 -14.64
CA ARG A 232 13.95 -5.12 -15.49
C ARG A 232 15.36 -5.44 -15.07
N SER A 233 16.23 -5.60 -16.06
CA SER A 233 17.67 -5.65 -15.89
C SER A 233 18.28 -4.25 -15.87
N GLY A 234 19.39 -4.07 -15.16
CA GLY A 234 20.18 -2.83 -15.16
C GLY A 234 20.05 -2.05 -13.86
N GLU A 235 20.31 -0.74 -13.94
CA GLU A 235 20.42 0.14 -12.77
C GLU A 235 19.08 0.51 -12.13
N HIS A 236 17.94 0.22 -12.78
CA HIS A 236 16.60 0.59 -12.33
C HIS A 236 15.83 -0.60 -11.77
N ASN A 237 15.64 -0.61 -10.46
CA ASN A 237 14.94 -1.69 -9.81
C ASN A 237 13.45 -1.67 -10.10
N SER A 238 12.94 -2.84 -10.43
CA SER A 238 11.51 -3.10 -10.56
C SER A 238 11.24 -4.59 -10.40
N PHE A 239 10.14 -4.93 -9.75
CA PHE A 239 9.77 -6.30 -9.40
C PHE A 239 8.33 -6.60 -9.84
N SER A 240 7.96 -7.86 -9.81
CA SER A 240 6.57 -8.27 -10.02
C SER A 240 5.75 -7.90 -8.79
N ARG A 241 4.50 -7.48 -8.99
CA ARG A 241 3.56 -7.23 -7.89
C ARG A 241 3.35 -8.51 -7.08
N HIS A 242 3.22 -8.36 -5.77
CA HIS A 242 2.77 -9.44 -4.90
C HIS A 242 1.34 -9.84 -5.31
N PRO A 243 0.96 -11.14 -5.36
CA PRO A 243 -0.38 -11.53 -5.80
C PRO A 243 -1.52 -10.95 -4.95
N LEU A 244 -1.32 -10.75 -3.64
CA LEU A 244 -2.34 -10.16 -2.77
C LEU A 244 -2.55 -8.66 -2.99
N THR A 245 -1.61 -7.96 -3.64
CA THR A 245 -1.78 -6.53 -4.01
C THR A 245 -2.98 -6.32 -4.93
N TYR A 246 -3.29 -7.29 -5.79
CA TYR A 246 -4.47 -7.22 -6.65
C TYR A 246 -5.78 -7.24 -5.86
N LEU A 247 -5.81 -7.92 -4.70
CA LEU A 247 -6.99 -7.93 -3.83
C LEU A 247 -7.13 -6.61 -3.06
N VAL A 248 -6.01 -5.99 -2.67
CA VAL A 248 -6.00 -4.65 -2.07
C VAL A 248 -6.54 -3.62 -3.06
N GLU A 249 -6.04 -3.64 -4.30
CA GLU A 249 -6.48 -2.72 -5.36
C GLU A 249 -7.96 -2.94 -5.71
N ALA A 250 -8.42 -4.20 -5.80
CA ALA A 250 -9.83 -4.48 -6.03
C ALA A 250 -10.72 -4.02 -4.87
N ALA A 251 -10.28 -4.16 -3.61
CA ALA A 251 -11.03 -3.66 -2.46
C ALA A 251 -11.20 -2.14 -2.51
N ASP A 252 -10.11 -1.44 -2.85
CA ASP A 252 -10.09 0.02 -3.00
C ASP A 252 -11.05 0.48 -4.10
N ASP A 253 -10.94 -0.11 -5.30
CA ASP A 253 -11.80 0.22 -6.45
C ASP A 253 -13.29 -0.05 -6.16
N ILE A 254 -13.62 -1.14 -5.45
CA ILE A 254 -15.00 -1.47 -5.04
C ILE A 254 -15.54 -0.40 -4.08
N CYS A 255 -14.77 -0.03 -3.06
CA CYS A 255 -15.20 0.94 -2.07
C CYS A 255 -15.34 2.33 -2.68
N TYR A 256 -14.35 2.79 -3.45
CA TYR A 256 -14.43 4.06 -4.18
C TYR A 256 -15.71 4.14 -5.02
N THR A 257 -16.08 3.07 -5.72
CA THR A 257 -17.26 3.08 -6.59
C THR A 257 -18.58 3.21 -5.81
N ILE A 258 -18.67 2.57 -4.64
CA ILE A 258 -19.90 2.55 -3.83
C ILE A 258 -20.02 3.80 -2.95
N ILE A 259 -18.93 4.18 -2.28
CA ILE A 259 -18.90 5.30 -1.35
C ILE A 259 -19.04 6.63 -2.08
N ASP A 260 -18.34 6.82 -3.21
CA ASP A 260 -18.50 8.06 -4.00
C ASP A 260 -19.96 8.23 -4.47
N PHE A 261 -20.68 7.12 -4.71
CA PHE A 261 -22.09 7.16 -5.05
C PHE A 261 -22.96 7.58 -3.85
N GLU A 262 -22.71 7.02 -2.67
CA GLU A 262 -23.46 7.35 -1.44
C GLU A 262 -23.20 8.80 -0.97
N ASP A 263 -21.96 9.28 -1.04
CA ASP A 263 -21.60 10.66 -0.70
C ASP A 263 -22.25 11.65 -1.68
N THR A 264 -22.35 11.29 -2.97
CA THR A 264 -23.00 12.14 -3.98
C THR A 264 -24.51 12.25 -3.78
N ASP A 265 -25.17 11.16 -3.39
CA ASP A 265 -26.61 11.17 -3.06
C ASP A 265 -26.89 11.99 -1.79
N SER A 266 -26.02 11.85 -0.78
CA SER A 266 -26.10 12.59 0.48
C SER A 266 -25.98 14.12 0.26
N LEU A 267 -25.15 14.55 -0.68
CA LEU A 267 -24.97 15.96 -1.05
C LEU A 267 -26.13 16.55 -1.89
N LYS A 268 -27.16 15.76 -2.24
CA LYS A 268 -28.29 16.16 -3.10
C LYS A 268 -27.88 16.77 -4.46
N ASP A 269 -26.66 16.48 -4.92
CA ASP A 269 -26.04 17.08 -6.11
C ASP A 269 -26.13 16.15 -7.34
N LEU A 270 -27.20 15.35 -7.42
CA LEU A 270 -27.44 14.39 -8.52
C LEU A 270 -27.62 15.03 -9.91
N GLN A 271 -27.65 16.36 -10.04
CA GLN A 271 -27.86 17.03 -11.33
C GLN A 271 -26.59 17.17 -12.18
N THR A 272 -25.39 16.85 -11.68
CA THR A 272 -24.12 17.14 -12.37
C THR A 272 -23.20 15.95 -12.66
N PHE A 273 -23.48 14.74 -12.17
CA PHE A 273 -22.63 13.57 -12.42
C PHE A 273 -23.25 12.57 -13.41
N ALA A 274 -22.92 12.75 -14.69
CA ALA A 274 -22.98 11.63 -15.64
C ALA A 274 -21.75 10.74 -15.36
N PRO A 275 -21.93 9.43 -15.05
CA PRO A 275 -20.80 8.54 -14.80
C PRO A 275 -19.92 8.48 -16.04
N LYS A 276 -18.73 9.09 -15.99
CA LYS A 276 -17.70 8.91 -17.00
C LYS A 276 -17.11 7.51 -16.82
N GLY A 277 -17.63 6.55 -17.56
CA GLY A 277 -16.90 5.32 -17.88
C GLY A 277 -17.49 4.01 -17.36
N LEU A 278 -18.79 3.79 -17.48
CA LEU A 278 -19.29 2.43 -17.72
C LEU A 278 -19.18 2.12 -19.22
N THR A 279 -17.99 1.70 -19.64
CA THR A 279 -17.85 0.91 -20.87
C THR A 279 -17.18 -0.39 -20.49
N ALA A 280 -17.97 -1.46 -20.46
CA ALA A 280 -17.48 -2.82 -20.47
C ALA A 280 -16.50 -3.01 -21.64
N ARG A 281 -15.24 -3.28 -21.33
CA ARG A 281 -14.27 -4.01 -22.16
C ARG A 281 -13.26 -4.71 -21.28
#